data_AF-A0A3P7EDP7-F1
#
_entry.id   AF-A0A3P7EDP7-F1
#
_cell.length_a   1.000
_cell.length_b   1.000
_cell.length_c   1.000
_cell.angle_alpha   90.00
_cell.angle_beta   90.00
_cell.angle_gamma   90.00
#
_symmetry.space_group_name_H-M   'P 1'
#
loop_
_entity.id
_entity.type
_entity.pdbx_description
1 polymer ?
#
loop_
_entity_poly.entity_id
_entity_poly.type
_entity_poly.pdbx_seq_one_letter_code
_entity_poly.pdbx_strand_id
1 'polypeptide(L)'
;MQFNAINSTNRKYWIPIHWAMGLARRARREKRIDSPHALQDIFDKINTFRSQLAQLIIIDWVPIPLVYSQVMCLTVRLYFFLALMGHQNIAQSPDANYVDTSINQSIVKINTHIPFISMCQFIFYMGWMKVAEVLMNPFGDDDDDLEINWLIDRNLQV
;
A
#
# COMPACT_ATOMS: atom_id res chain seq x y z
N MET A 1 35.46 11.47 3.47
CA MET A 1 35.21 10.77 2.19
C MET A 1 34.10 11.53 1.50
N GLN A 2 34.26 11.88 0.23
CA GLN A 2 33.18 12.49 -0.56
C GLN A 2 32.29 11.40 -1.15
N PHE A 3 30.98 11.63 -1.22
CA PHE A 3 29.99 10.64 -1.70
C PHE A 3 30.33 10.11 -3.10
N ASN A 4 30.73 11.02 -4.01
CA ASN A 4 31.02 10.71 -5.40
C ASN A 4 32.37 10.01 -5.62
N ALA A 5 33.28 10.06 -4.65
CA ALA A 5 34.60 9.40 -4.78
C ALA A 5 34.49 7.86 -4.70
N ILE A 6 33.39 7.33 -4.16
CA ILE A 6 33.16 5.89 -4.04
C ILE A 6 32.47 5.42 -5.34
N ASN A 7 33.22 4.69 -6.16
CA ASN A 7 32.68 4.10 -7.39
C ASN A 7 31.84 2.86 -7.04
N SER A 8 30.54 2.92 -7.30
CA SER A 8 29.60 1.82 -7.09
C SER A 8 28.47 1.93 -8.09
N THR A 9 28.08 0.79 -8.68
CA THR A 9 26.95 0.65 -9.59
C THR A 9 25.60 0.59 -8.87
N ASN A 10 25.61 0.32 -7.56
CA ASN A 10 24.41 0.14 -6.75
C ASN A 10 23.96 1.43 -6.05
N ARG A 11 22.72 1.46 -5.55
CA ARG A 11 22.20 2.56 -4.73
C ARG A 11 23.13 2.78 -3.51
N LYS A 12 23.53 4.03 -3.28
CA LYS A 12 24.58 4.41 -2.31
C LYS A 12 24.06 4.85 -0.93
N TYR A 13 22.85 4.43 -0.57
CA TYR A 13 22.21 4.78 0.72
C TYR A 13 23.00 4.33 1.96
N TRP A 14 23.86 3.32 1.81
CA TRP A 14 24.70 2.77 2.89
C TRP A 14 25.93 3.64 3.21
N ILE A 15 26.30 4.57 2.32
CA ILE A 15 27.52 5.38 2.48
C ILE A 15 27.46 6.29 3.73
N PRO A 16 26.39 7.08 3.97
CA PRO A 16 26.28 7.88 5.19
C PRO A 16 26.28 7.04 6.47
N ILE A 17 25.70 5.84 6.43
CA ILE A 17 25.68 4.91 7.56
C ILE A 17 27.11 4.44 7.89
N HIS A 18 27.89 4.09 6.86
CA HIS A 18 29.30 3.75 7.03
C HIS A 18 30.11 4.93 7.59
N TRP A 19 29.84 6.15 7.14
CA TRP A 19 30.48 7.35 7.68
C TRP A 19 30.12 7.58 9.15
N ALA A 20 28.86 7.40 9.54
CA ALA A 20 28.42 7.53 10.93
C ALA A 20 29.16 6.54 11.84
N MET A 21 29.28 5.27 11.44
CA MET A 21 30.07 4.27 12.20
C MET A 21 31.56 4.62 12.24
N GLY A 22 32.11 5.17 11.16
CA GLY A 22 33.49 5.66 11.11
C GLY A 22 33.73 6.83 12.06
N LEU A 23 32.77 7.76 12.14
CA LEU A 23 32.81 8.92 13.02
C LEU A 23 32.73 8.50 14.49
N ALA A 24 31.84 7.58 14.85
CA ALA A 24 31.74 7.05 16.21
C ALA A 24 33.03 6.32 16.64
N ARG A 25 33.64 5.52 15.74
CA ARG A 25 34.97 4.92 15.98
C ARG A 25 36.06 5.98 16.22
N ARG A 26 36.04 7.07 15.45
CA ARG A 26 36.99 8.18 15.61
C ARG A 26 36.79 8.89 16.96
N ALA A 27 35.53 9.17 17.33
CA ALA A 27 35.20 9.79 18.62
C ALA A 27 35.70 8.96 19.81
N ARG A 28 35.64 7.62 19.72
CA ARG A 28 36.24 6.73 20.73
C ARG A 28 37.76 6.87 20.82
N ARG A 29 38.47 6.89 19.69
CA ARG A 29 39.94 7.08 19.66
C ARG A 29 40.36 8.42 20.23
N GLU A 30 39.56 9.45 20.00
CA GLU A 30 39.77 10.80 20.54
C GLU A 30 39.31 10.93 22.02
N LYS A 31 38.98 9.81 22.68
CA LYS A 31 38.49 9.75 24.08
C LYS A 31 37.26 10.65 24.35
N ARG A 32 36.41 10.89 23.34
CA ARG A 32 35.10 11.54 23.52
C ARG A 32 34.00 10.56 23.96
N ILE A 33 34.25 9.27 23.74
CA ILE A 33 33.42 8.17 24.23
C ILE A 33 34.29 7.39 25.20
N ASP A 34 33.91 7.37 26.48
CA ASP A 34 34.73 6.80 27.54
C ASP A 34 34.69 5.27 27.53
N SER A 35 33.48 4.72 27.43
CA SER A 35 33.23 3.28 27.54
C SER A 35 33.17 2.59 26.17
N PRO A 36 33.82 1.42 26.00
CA PRO A 36 33.60 0.55 24.85
C PRO A 36 32.13 0.12 24.70
N HIS A 37 31.39 -0.03 25.81
CA HIS A 37 29.98 -0.41 25.77
C HIS A 37 29.12 0.70 25.15
N ALA A 38 29.40 1.97 25.47
CA ALA A 38 28.70 3.09 24.84
C ALA A 38 28.93 3.15 23.32
N LEU A 39 30.14 2.79 22.84
CA LEU A 39 30.39 2.68 21.40
C LEU A 39 29.57 1.55 20.77
N GLN A 40 29.49 0.40 21.44
CA GLN A 40 28.69 -0.73 20.96
C GLN A 40 27.21 -0.36 20.88
N ASP A 41 26.67 0.32 21.90
CA ASP A 41 25.27 0.78 21.89
C ASP A 41 24.98 1.72 20.71
N ILE A 42 25.90 2.66 20.43
CA ILE A 42 25.79 3.54 19.26
C ILE A 42 25.78 2.72 17.96
N PHE A 43 26.66 1.72 17.85
CA PHE A 43 26.72 0.84 16.68
C PHE A 43 25.43 0.03 16.51
N ASP A 44 24.86 -0.45 17.60
CA ASP A 44 23.62 -1.20 17.59
C ASP A 44 22.44 -0.32 17.14
N LYS A 45 22.38 0.94 17.57
CA LYS A 45 21.37 1.90 17.08
C LYS A 45 21.55 2.24 15.60
N ILE A 46 22.78 2.47 15.14
CA ILE A 46 23.05 2.71 13.71
C ILE A 46 22.68 1.48 12.87
N ASN A 47 22.99 0.27 13.35
CA ASN A 47 22.62 -0.97 12.66
C ASN A 47 21.10 -1.19 12.65
N THR A 48 20.40 -0.82 13.72
CA THR A 48 18.92 -0.86 13.76
C THR A 48 18.33 0.04 12.69
N PHE A 49 18.79 1.29 12.60
CA PHE A 49 18.38 2.21 11.54
C PHE A 49 18.67 1.67 10.14
N ARG A 50 19.87 1.11 9.93
CA ARG A 50 20.25 0.47 8.66
C ARG A 50 19.30 -0.66 8.29
N SER A 51 18.91 -1.50 9.25
CA SER A 51 18.00 -2.62 9.04
C SER A 51 16.60 -2.14 8.66
N GLN A 52 16.09 -1.08 9.31
CA GLN A 52 14.80 -0.47 8.95
C GLN A 52 14.82 0.10 7.53
N LEU A 53 15.89 0.82 7.16
CA LEU A 53 16.06 1.32 5.80
C LEU A 53 16.14 0.18 4.77
N ALA A 54 16.84 -0.91 5.11
CA ALA A 54 16.91 -2.08 4.24
C ALA A 54 15.54 -2.76 4.05
N GLN A 55 14.70 -2.80 5.09
CA GLN A 55 13.32 -3.30 4.97
C GLN A 55 12.50 -2.46 3.98
N LEU A 56 12.59 -1.12 4.05
CA LEU A 56 11.93 -0.24 3.08
C LEU A 56 12.35 -0.52 1.65
N ILE A 57 13.66 -0.74 1.42
CA ILE A 57 14.18 -1.07 0.09
C ILE A 57 13.71 -2.44 -0.39
N ILE A 58 13.56 -3.42 0.51
CA ILE A 58 13.06 -4.75 0.17
C ILE A 58 11.58 -4.67 -0.23
N ILE A 59 10.78 -3.87 0.48
CA ILE A 59 9.36 -3.64 0.14
C ILE A 59 9.23 -3.00 -1.25
N ASP A 60 10.08 -2.02 -1.57
CA ASP A 60 10.17 -1.40 -2.90
C ASP A 60 10.63 -2.40 -3.98
N TRP A 61 11.63 -3.21 -3.67
CA TRP A 61 12.26 -4.11 -4.65
C TRP A 61 11.41 -5.35 -4.97
N VAL A 62 10.66 -5.86 -3.99
CA VAL A 62 9.83 -7.06 -4.13
C VAL A 62 8.37 -6.71 -3.82
N PRO A 63 7.64 -6.14 -4.79
CA PRO A 63 6.22 -5.84 -4.60
C PRO A 63 5.39 -7.13 -4.58
N ILE A 64 4.13 -7.01 -4.14
CA ILE A 64 3.15 -8.10 -4.21
C ILE A 64 3.10 -8.63 -5.65
N PRO A 65 3.14 -9.96 -5.87
CA PRO A 65 3.12 -10.51 -7.21
C PRO A 65 1.98 -9.95 -8.07
N LEU A 66 2.33 -9.44 -9.24
CA LEU A 66 1.41 -8.76 -10.17
C LEU A 66 0.16 -9.61 -10.49
N VAL A 67 0.32 -10.93 -10.54
CA VAL A 67 -0.80 -11.85 -10.79
C VAL A 67 -1.91 -11.71 -9.74
N TYR A 68 -1.59 -11.40 -8.47
CA TYR A 68 -2.60 -11.26 -7.43
C TYR A 68 -3.48 -10.03 -7.65
N SER A 69 -2.87 -8.88 -7.95
CA SER A 69 -3.64 -7.65 -8.22
C SER A 69 -4.44 -7.78 -9.51
N GLN A 70 -3.89 -8.47 -10.52
CA GLN A 70 -4.59 -8.77 -11.77
C GLN A 70 -5.81 -9.68 -11.57
N VAL A 71 -5.65 -10.78 -10.82
CA VAL A 71 -6.75 -11.71 -10.53
C VAL A 71 -7.86 -11.00 -9.75
N MET A 72 -7.50 -10.25 -8.71
CA MET A 72 -8.48 -9.47 -7.93
C MET A 72 -9.26 -8.49 -8.83
N CYS A 73 -8.54 -7.67 -9.60
CA CYS A 73 -9.15 -6.71 -10.51
C CYS A 73 -10.05 -7.39 -11.56
N LEU A 74 -9.59 -8.50 -12.14
CA LEU A 74 -10.34 -9.26 -13.12
C LEU A 74 -11.63 -9.83 -12.52
N THR A 75 -11.54 -10.45 -11.35
CA THR A 75 -12.70 -11.04 -10.65
C THR A 75 -13.77 -10.01 -10.36
N VAL A 76 -13.41 -8.86 -9.78
CA VAL A 76 -14.38 -7.79 -9.47
C VAL A 76 -15.01 -7.23 -10.75
N ARG A 77 -14.22 -7.01 -11.79
CA ARG A 77 -14.73 -6.52 -13.09
C ARG A 77 -15.65 -7.53 -13.78
N LEU A 78 -15.30 -8.82 -13.77
CA LEU A 78 -16.12 -9.88 -14.34
C LEU A 78 -17.44 -10.03 -13.59
N TYR A 79 -17.41 -9.97 -12.25
CA TYR A 79 -18.62 -9.97 -11.44
C TYR A 79 -19.57 -8.87 -11.88
N PHE A 80 -19.09 -7.62 -12.01
CA PHE A 80 -19.94 -6.51 -12.43
C PHE A 80 -20.31 -6.55 -13.91
N PHE A 81 -19.48 -7.10 -14.78
CA PHE A 81 -19.84 -7.34 -16.17
C PHE A 81 -21.05 -8.28 -16.27
N LEU A 82 -21.04 -9.38 -15.52
CA LEU A 82 -22.16 -10.31 -15.47
C LEU A 82 -23.38 -9.71 -14.75
N ALA A 83 -23.19 -8.97 -13.65
CA ALA A 83 -24.27 -8.29 -12.94
C ALA A 83 -24.95 -7.23 -13.82
N LEU A 84 -24.19 -6.52 -14.66
CA LEU A 84 -24.76 -5.57 -15.62
C LEU A 84 -25.66 -6.25 -16.64
N MET A 85 -25.41 -7.51 -17.02
CA MET A 85 -26.30 -8.26 -17.91
C MET A 85 -27.46 -8.92 -17.15
N GLY A 86 -27.19 -9.50 -15.98
CA GLY A 86 -28.12 -10.34 -15.24
C GLY A 86 -29.07 -9.59 -14.30
N HIS A 87 -28.71 -8.40 -13.83
CA HIS A 87 -29.55 -7.59 -12.93
C HIS A 87 -30.38 -6.54 -13.70
N GLN A 88 -30.56 -6.73 -15.01
CA GLN A 88 -31.47 -5.90 -15.80
C GLN A 88 -32.92 -6.29 -15.47
N ASN A 89 -33.78 -5.29 -15.29
CA ASN A 89 -35.20 -5.52 -15.10
C ASN A 89 -35.84 -5.89 -16.44
N ILE A 90 -35.87 -7.18 -16.72
CA ILE A 90 -36.58 -7.75 -17.86
C ILE A 90 -38.09 -7.53 -17.68
N ALA A 91 -38.77 -7.13 -18.76
CA ALA A 91 -40.22 -6.95 -18.75
C ALA A 91 -40.90 -8.27 -18.32
N GLN A 92 -41.94 -8.17 -17.49
CA GLN A 92 -42.71 -9.34 -17.06
C GLN A 92 -43.18 -10.12 -18.30
N SER A 93 -42.92 -11.43 -18.28
CA SER A 93 -43.34 -12.34 -19.34
C SER A 93 -44.86 -12.21 -19.57
N PRO A 94 -45.35 -12.15 -20.84
CA PRO A 94 -46.78 -12.16 -21.14
C PRO A 94 -47.49 -13.45 -20.69
N ASP A 95 -46.71 -14.49 -20.39
CA ASP A 95 -47.21 -15.79 -19.99
C ASP A 95 -47.44 -15.81 -18.47
N ALA A 96 -48.71 -15.99 -18.07
CA ALA A 96 -49.13 -16.05 -16.66
C ALA A 96 -48.54 -17.24 -15.88
N ASN A 97 -47.90 -18.18 -16.58
CA ASN A 97 -47.20 -19.32 -16.00
C ASN A 97 -45.75 -19.04 -15.60
N TYR A 98 -45.20 -17.86 -15.93
CA TYR A 98 -43.88 -17.45 -15.45
C TYR A 98 -44.02 -16.91 -14.02
N VAL A 99 -43.70 -17.74 -13.03
CA VAL A 99 -43.75 -17.38 -11.62
C VAL A 99 -42.62 -16.38 -11.31
N ASP A 100 -42.88 -15.10 -11.59
CA ASP A 100 -42.18 -13.99 -10.91
C ASP A 100 -43.00 -13.51 -9.68
N THR A 101 -43.78 -14.44 -9.11
CA THR A 101 -44.74 -14.18 -8.04
C THR A 101 -44.21 -14.77 -6.74
N SER A 102 -43.52 -13.96 -5.94
CA SER A 102 -43.53 -14.01 -4.45
C SER A 102 -42.41 -13.20 -3.77
N ILE A 103 -41.51 -12.53 -4.50
CA ILE A 103 -40.56 -11.63 -3.85
C ILE A 103 -41.22 -10.26 -3.67
N ASN A 104 -41.55 -9.91 -2.43
CA ASN A 104 -42.02 -8.60 -1.94
C ASN A 104 -42.12 -7.52 -3.03
N GLN A 105 -43.33 -7.34 -3.58
CA GLN A 105 -43.64 -6.46 -4.71
C GLN A 105 -43.13 -5.01 -4.50
N SER A 106 -42.96 -4.58 -3.25
CA SER A 106 -42.40 -3.29 -2.86
C SER A 106 -40.89 -3.17 -3.17
N ILE A 107 -40.10 -4.22 -2.92
CA ILE A 107 -38.65 -4.24 -3.19
C ILE A 107 -38.40 -4.35 -4.69
N VAL A 108 -39.18 -5.18 -5.39
CA VAL A 108 -39.08 -5.36 -6.84
C VAL A 108 -39.42 -4.06 -7.58
N LYS A 109 -40.48 -3.33 -7.18
CA LYS A 109 -40.85 -2.04 -7.80
C LYS A 109 -39.79 -0.95 -7.65
N ILE A 110 -39.17 -0.83 -6.48
CA ILE A 110 -38.08 0.14 -6.27
C ILE A 110 -36.86 -0.22 -7.13
N ASN A 111 -36.57 -1.53 -7.26
CA ASN A 111 -35.46 -2.02 -8.07
C ASN A 111 -35.72 -1.92 -9.59
N THR A 112 -36.98 -1.72 -10.03
CA THR A 112 -37.42 -1.79 -11.44
C THR A 112 -36.84 -0.67 -12.33
N HIS A 113 -36.67 0.54 -11.78
CA HIS A 113 -36.11 1.66 -12.54
C HIS A 113 -34.65 1.96 -12.19
N ILE A 114 -34.28 1.70 -10.93
CA ILE A 114 -32.94 1.94 -10.42
C ILE A 114 -32.53 0.68 -9.65
N PRO A 115 -31.50 -0.06 -10.07
CA PRO A 115 -31.11 -1.29 -9.40
C PRO A 115 -30.34 -0.97 -8.10
N PHE A 116 -31.05 -0.47 -7.09
CA PHE A 116 -30.49 0.06 -5.83
C PHE A 116 -29.60 -0.96 -5.12
N ILE A 117 -30.05 -2.22 -5.04
CA ILE A 117 -29.26 -3.28 -4.37
C ILE A 117 -27.96 -3.55 -5.13
N SER A 118 -27.99 -3.58 -6.47
CA SER A 118 -26.80 -3.73 -7.30
C SER A 118 -25.85 -2.54 -7.16
N MET A 119 -26.37 -1.32 -7.00
CA MET A 119 -25.54 -0.13 -6.72
C MET A 119 -24.85 -0.23 -5.36
N CYS A 120 -25.54 -0.68 -4.30
CA CYS A 120 -24.91 -0.93 -3.01
C CYS A 120 -23.80 -2.00 -3.11
N GLN A 121 -24.07 -3.10 -3.83
CA GLN A 121 -23.05 -4.12 -4.11
C GLN A 121 -21.85 -3.53 -4.85
N PHE A 122 -22.08 -2.67 -5.86
CA PHE A 122 -21.03 -1.97 -6.57
C PHE A 122 -20.14 -1.16 -5.63
N ILE A 123 -20.74 -0.31 -4.80
CA ILE A 123 -20.00 0.51 -3.83
C ILE A 123 -19.15 -0.36 -2.90
N PHE A 124 -19.70 -1.47 -2.38
CA PHE A 124 -18.96 -2.32 -1.45
C PHE A 124 -17.81 -3.08 -2.11
N TYR A 125 -18.05 -3.79 -3.21
CA TYR A 125 -16.97 -4.59 -3.83
C TYR A 125 -15.92 -3.72 -4.53
N MET A 126 -16.34 -2.65 -5.22
CA MET A 126 -15.38 -1.72 -5.82
C MET A 126 -14.64 -0.91 -4.75
N GLY A 127 -15.34 -0.45 -3.70
CA GLY A 127 -14.73 0.23 -2.58
C GLY A 127 -13.68 -0.64 -1.91
N TRP A 128 -14.00 -1.91 -1.65
CA TRP A 128 -13.05 -2.85 -1.06
C TRP A 128 -11.83 -3.12 -1.96
N MET A 129 -12.04 -3.26 -3.28
CA MET A 129 -10.95 -3.36 -4.25
C MET A 129 -10.08 -2.09 -4.26
N LYS A 130 -10.69 -0.90 -4.17
CA LYS A 130 -9.99 0.39 -4.16
C LYS A 130 -9.15 0.60 -2.90
N VAL A 131 -9.61 0.15 -1.74
CA VAL A 131 -8.80 0.15 -0.51
C VAL A 131 -7.51 -0.64 -0.72
N ALA A 132 -7.59 -1.81 -1.37
CA ALA A 132 -6.40 -2.61 -1.65
C ALA A 132 -5.46 -1.96 -2.71
N GLU A 133 -6.00 -1.16 -3.62
CA GLU A 133 -5.22 -0.44 -4.65
C GLU A 133 -4.38 0.67 -4.03
N VAL A 134 -4.97 1.51 -3.17
CA VAL A 134 -4.26 2.61 -2.47
C VAL A 134 -3.16 2.06 -1.57
N LEU A 135 -3.44 1.02 -0.79
CA LEU A 135 -2.46 0.42 0.13
C LEU A 135 -1.30 -0.30 -0.58
N MET A 136 -1.37 -0.49 -1.90
CA MET A 136 -0.34 -1.19 -2.65
C MET A 136 0.96 -0.38 -2.74
N ASN A 137 0.87 0.95 -2.71
CA ASN A 137 2.03 1.84 -2.67
C ASN A 137 1.78 3.02 -1.73
N PRO A 138 2.03 2.86 -0.42
CA PRO A 138 1.78 3.91 0.58
C PRO A 138 2.80 5.07 0.55
N PHE A 139 3.72 5.08 -0.42
CA PHE A 139 4.77 6.09 -0.59
C PHE A 139 4.54 6.95 -1.85
N GLY A 140 3.31 6.97 -2.37
CA GLY A 140 2.92 7.82 -3.50
C GLY A 140 2.59 9.25 -3.08
N ASP A 141 1.74 9.88 -3.90
CA ASP A 141 1.22 11.24 -3.71
C ASP A 141 -0.31 11.24 -3.51
N ASP A 142 -0.92 10.09 -3.20
CA ASP A 142 -2.36 10.01 -2.90
C ASP A 142 -2.65 10.64 -1.52
N ASP A 143 -3.88 11.11 -1.31
CA ASP A 143 -4.27 11.82 -0.08
C ASP A 143 -4.07 10.98 1.20
N ASP A 144 -4.13 9.64 1.09
CA ASP A 144 -3.97 8.70 2.20
C ASP A 144 -2.53 8.13 2.32
N ASP A 145 -1.60 8.58 1.48
CA ASP A 145 -0.21 8.12 1.51
C ASP A 145 0.57 8.68 2.72
N LEU A 146 1.72 8.07 3.00
CA LEU A 146 2.57 8.50 4.10
C LEU A 146 3.21 9.87 3.80
N GLU A 147 3.09 10.82 4.73
CA GLU A 147 3.76 12.12 4.63
C GLU A 147 5.27 12.04 4.89
N ILE A 148 6.01 11.44 3.95
CA ILE A 148 7.47 11.22 4.08
C ILE A 148 8.24 12.53 4.12
N ASN A 149 7.84 13.53 3.34
CA ASN A 149 8.49 14.84 3.32
C ASN A 149 8.40 15.52 4.70
N TRP A 150 7.19 15.55 5.28
CA TRP A 150 6.99 16.06 6.64
C TRP A 150 7.83 15.28 7.67
N LEU A 151 7.88 13.95 7.56
CA LEU A 151 8.66 13.12 8.47
C LEU A 151 10.17 13.41 8.39
N ILE A 152 10.70 13.63 7.18
CA ILE A 152 12.12 14.00 6.97
C ILE A 152 12.40 15.37 7.59
N ASP A 153 11.57 16.38 7.28
CA ASP A 153 11.75 17.74 7.79
C ASP A 153 11.69 17.77 9.32
N ARG A 154 10.72 17.06 9.90
CA ARG A 154 10.58 16.91 11.36
C ARG A 154 11.81 16.26 11.98
N ASN A 155 12.36 15.21 11.36
CA ASN A 155 13.53 14.50 11.91
C ASN A 155 14.84 15.28 11.75
N LEU A 156 14.92 16.21 10.80
CA LEU A 156 16.08 17.10 10.66
C LEU A 156 16.04 18.27 11.64
N GLN A 157 14.84 18.68 12.07
CA GLN A 157 14.65 19.80 12.99
C GLN A 157 14.90 19.45 14.47
N VAL A 158 14.55 18.23 14.89
CA VAL A 158 14.66 17.76 16.28
C VAL A 158 16.10 17.37 16.63
#